data_AF-A0A6A6JEX7-F1
#
_entry.id   AF-A0A6A6JEX7-F1
#
_cell.length_a   1.000
_cell.length_b   1.000
_cell.length_c   1.000
_cell.angle_alpha   90.00
_cell.angle_beta   90.00
_cell.angle_gamma   90.00
#
_symmetry.space_group_name_H-M   'P 1'
#
loop_
_entity.id
_entity.type
_entity.pdbx_description
1 polymer ?
#
loop_
_entity_poly.entity_id
_entity_poly.type
_entity_poly.pdbx_seq_one_letter_code
_entity_poly.pdbx_strand_id
1 'polypeptide(L)'
;MYPKSAVIVGGSVAGLLQGLQLKRKGTNVIVLEQDPNKNRHTHESGVTIGPSVVGLLRKYDATGLPPSIFTEYMSLAWRKRLRVPPGPKEGDGAVEYRQGKRAVGVSYNREKGIVTVKYVDVITGEEDSVSAESVIVADGVHTSIAKMLQIPIRKDYAGYIAWRGTVPESRLSRETIEYFSNRLNFTLLKGTYFISYFIPTETGRIEPGKRLLNWVWYFVVPEGSPELTEIFTDVNGKFHPSTVPHGLIKPNIWAAQIARYKDQMIAPLAEAVTQTPLPFVTKVAESEIQQASHFDNRLVVVGDAFTALRSHMGMASEQAARHCWQMDRV
;
A
#
# COMPACT_ATOMS: atom_id res chain seq x y z
N MET A 1 -20.94 20.67 4.36
CA MET A 1 -20.71 20.55 5.83
C MET A 1 -20.25 19.13 6.08
N TYR A 2 -19.27 18.89 6.96
CA TYR A 2 -18.82 17.51 7.22
C TYR A 2 -19.93 16.69 7.89
N PRO A 3 -20.02 15.36 7.62
CA PRO A 3 -21.00 14.50 8.27
C PRO A 3 -20.69 14.37 9.77
N LYS A 4 -21.72 14.14 10.59
CA LYS A 4 -21.57 13.89 12.03
C LYS A 4 -21.03 12.51 12.33
N SER A 5 -21.27 11.54 11.45
CA SER A 5 -20.78 10.17 11.55
C SER A 5 -20.30 9.64 10.20
N ALA A 6 -19.20 8.90 10.21
CA ALA A 6 -18.67 8.21 9.04
C ALA A 6 -18.20 6.78 9.40
N VAL A 7 -18.45 5.83 8.50
CA VAL A 7 -17.85 4.48 8.56
C VAL A 7 -16.79 4.37 7.46
N ILE A 8 -15.61 3.84 7.78
CA ILE A 8 -14.54 3.60 6.83
C ILE A 8 -14.32 2.10 6.71
N VAL A 9 -14.44 1.56 5.50
CA VAL A 9 -14.19 0.14 5.22
C VAL A 9 -12.78 0.00 4.66
N GLY A 10 -11.88 -0.64 5.41
CA GLY A 10 -10.45 -0.75 5.12
C GLY A 10 -9.59 0.19 5.96
N GLY A 11 -8.76 -0.38 6.85
CA GLY A 11 -7.85 0.32 7.77
C GLY A 11 -6.43 0.52 7.23
N SER A 12 -6.27 0.57 5.90
CA SER A 12 -4.99 0.83 5.24
C SER A 12 -4.72 2.34 5.06
N VAL A 13 -3.63 2.70 4.38
CA VAL A 13 -3.18 4.11 4.18
C VAL A 13 -4.32 5.05 3.77
N ALA A 14 -5.12 4.69 2.77
CA ALA A 14 -6.22 5.52 2.30
C ALA A 14 -7.31 5.74 3.36
N GLY A 15 -7.75 4.67 4.03
CA GLY A 15 -8.78 4.75 5.07
C GLY A 15 -8.30 5.50 6.32
N LEU A 16 -7.04 5.30 6.72
CA LEU A 16 -6.44 6.00 7.86
C LEU A 16 -6.24 7.50 7.61
N LEU A 17 -5.82 7.90 6.41
CA LEU A 17 -5.73 9.32 6.03
C LEU A 17 -7.11 10.01 6.06
N GLN A 18 -8.14 9.33 5.54
CA GLN A 18 -9.52 9.82 5.59
C GLN A 18 -10.06 9.91 7.02
N GLY A 19 -9.84 8.87 7.85
CA GLY A 19 -10.25 8.87 9.24
C GLY A 19 -9.58 9.96 10.07
N LEU A 20 -8.28 10.22 9.84
CA LEU A 20 -7.55 11.33 10.45
C LEU A 20 -8.15 12.69 10.06
N GLN A 21 -8.44 12.92 8.77
CA GLN A 21 -9.05 14.16 8.31
C GLN A 21 -10.45 14.38 8.89
N LEU A 22 -11.32 13.37 8.80
CA LEU A 22 -12.72 13.43 9.27
C LEU A 22 -12.79 13.66 10.78
N LYS A 23 -11.99 12.93 11.57
CA LYS A 23 -11.86 13.15 13.02
C LYS A 23 -11.56 14.60 13.37
N ARG A 24 -10.55 15.18 12.70
CA ARG A 24 -10.07 16.57 12.87
C ARG A 24 -11.08 17.62 12.39
N LYS A 25 -12.21 17.19 11.83
CA LYS A 25 -13.35 18.01 11.41
C LYS A 25 -14.60 17.80 12.27
N GLY A 26 -14.49 17.05 13.37
CA GLY A 26 -15.60 16.78 14.31
C GLY A 26 -16.48 15.60 13.93
N THR A 27 -16.17 14.87 12.85
CA THR A 27 -16.89 13.65 12.47
C THR A 27 -16.53 12.50 13.40
N ASN A 28 -17.52 11.77 13.91
CA ASN A 28 -17.30 10.50 14.61
C ASN A 28 -17.01 9.40 13.58
N VAL A 29 -15.87 8.71 13.70
CA VAL A 29 -15.40 7.75 12.69
C VAL A 29 -15.33 6.34 13.25
N ILE A 30 -15.93 5.37 12.57
CA ILE A 30 -15.73 3.94 12.85
C ILE A 30 -14.96 3.33 11.68
N VAL A 31 -13.80 2.73 11.93
CA VAL A 31 -13.01 2.02 10.92
C VAL A 31 -13.21 0.52 11.07
N LEU A 32 -13.59 -0.15 9.99
CA LEU A 32 -13.68 -1.61 9.90
C LEU A 32 -12.48 -2.14 9.11
N GLU A 33 -11.61 -2.90 9.77
CA GLU A 33 -10.49 -3.60 9.12
C GLU A 33 -10.74 -5.12 9.17
N GLN A 34 -10.60 -5.78 8.03
CA GLN A 34 -10.83 -7.23 7.90
C GLN A 34 -9.69 -8.07 8.49
N ASP A 35 -8.47 -7.52 8.55
CA ASP A 35 -7.33 -8.16 9.20
C ASP A 35 -7.57 -8.24 10.73
N PRO A 36 -7.59 -9.45 11.34
CA PRO A 36 -7.75 -9.60 12.78
C PRO A 36 -6.46 -9.32 13.56
N ASN A 37 -5.31 -9.19 12.89
CA ASN A 37 -4.03 -9.03 13.57
C ASN A 37 -3.87 -7.64 14.18
N LYS A 38 -3.43 -7.60 15.45
CA LYS A 38 -3.16 -6.33 16.15
C LYS A 38 -2.04 -5.51 15.50
N ASN A 39 -1.04 -6.21 14.97
CA ASN A 39 0.08 -5.66 14.23
C ASN A 39 0.01 -6.16 12.79
N ARG A 40 0.06 -5.25 11.82
CA ARG A 40 0.03 -5.62 10.40
C ARG A 40 1.45 -5.93 9.92
N HIS A 41 1.71 -7.19 9.58
CA HIS A 41 3.02 -7.61 9.08
C HIS A 41 3.36 -6.90 7.76
N THR A 42 4.56 -6.33 7.71
CA THR A 42 5.06 -5.64 6.52
C THR A 42 5.71 -6.63 5.54
N HIS A 43 5.57 -6.37 4.25
CA HIS A 43 6.33 -7.06 3.19
C HIS A 43 7.63 -6.30 2.84
N GLU A 44 8.03 -5.35 3.72
CA GLU A 44 9.18 -4.45 3.62
C GLU A 44 9.42 -3.84 2.22
N SER A 45 8.37 -3.67 1.42
CA SER A 45 8.50 -3.41 -0.02
C SER A 45 8.86 -1.96 -0.38
N GLY A 46 8.96 -1.10 0.63
CA GLY A 46 9.07 0.35 0.52
C GLY A 46 7.83 1.04 -0.05
N VAL A 47 7.57 2.28 0.38
CA VAL A 47 6.48 3.13 -0.13
C VAL A 47 7.00 4.56 -0.22
N THR A 48 6.84 5.19 -1.39
CA THR A 48 7.14 6.62 -1.58
C THR A 48 6.08 7.47 -0.88
N ILE A 49 6.47 8.61 -0.32
CA ILE A 49 5.56 9.55 0.35
C ILE A 49 5.66 10.90 -0.36
N GLY A 50 4.57 11.30 -1.02
CA GLY A 50 4.51 12.51 -1.85
C GLY A 50 4.09 13.77 -1.10
N PRO A 51 4.13 14.95 -1.77
CA PRO A 51 3.83 16.25 -1.16
C PRO A 51 2.42 16.38 -0.59
N SER A 52 1.40 15.74 -1.18
CA SER A 52 0.03 15.77 -0.65
C SER A 52 -0.09 14.98 0.64
N VAL A 53 0.63 13.84 0.75
CA VAL A 53 0.71 13.07 2.00
C VAL A 53 1.41 13.90 3.08
N VAL A 54 2.59 14.46 2.76
CA VAL A 54 3.33 15.33 3.70
C VAL A 54 2.49 16.54 4.11
N GLY A 55 1.69 17.09 3.20
CA GLY A 55 0.75 18.18 3.48
C GLY A 55 -0.38 17.79 4.42
N LEU A 56 -1.04 16.64 4.19
CA LEU A 56 -2.09 16.13 5.08
C LEU A 56 -1.53 15.92 6.47
N LEU A 57 -0.37 15.27 6.55
CA LEU A 57 0.29 15.01 7.82
C LEU A 57 0.61 16.35 8.50
N ARG A 58 1.35 17.27 7.86
CA ARG A 58 1.65 18.59 8.43
C ARG A 58 0.41 19.35 8.97
N LYS A 59 -0.78 19.16 8.39
CA LYS A 59 -2.02 19.84 8.79
C LYS A 59 -2.83 19.11 9.87
N TYR A 60 -2.92 17.79 9.82
CA TYR A 60 -3.85 16.99 10.62
C TYR A 60 -3.15 15.98 11.55
N ASP A 61 -1.95 15.56 11.17
CA ASP A 61 -1.06 14.77 12.00
C ASP A 61 -0.49 15.63 13.12
N ALA A 62 -0.70 15.19 14.34
CA ALA A 62 -0.13 15.81 15.53
C ALA A 62 1.05 14.99 16.08
N THR A 63 1.51 13.97 15.35
CA THR A 63 2.52 13.01 15.80
C THR A 63 3.91 13.64 15.74
N GLY A 64 4.24 14.32 14.64
CA GLY A 64 5.58 14.85 14.38
C GLY A 64 6.58 13.85 13.79
N LEU A 65 6.24 12.57 13.60
CA LEU A 65 7.13 11.57 12.97
C LEU A 65 7.67 12.04 11.61
N PRO A 66 8.95 11.75 11.25
CA PRO A 66 9.32 11.68 9.85
C PRO A 66 8.62 10.43 9.29
N PRO A 67 7.71 10.56 8.32
CA PRO A 67 6.98 9.41 7.80
C PRO A 67 7.84 8.55 6.86
N SER A 68 9.04 9.02 6.49
CA SER A 68 9.97 8.40 5.55
C SER A 68 11.42 8.72 5.90
N ILE A 69 12.35 7.90 5.37
CA ILE A 69 13.75 8.31 5.23
C ILE A 69 13.85 9.29 4.08
N PHE A 70 14.53 10.42 4.29
CA PHE A 70 14.82 11.38 3.22
C PHE A 70 15.97 10.89 2.35
N THR A 71 15.74 10.81 1.04
CA THR A 71 16.82 10.76 0.04
C THR A 71 17.23 12.20 -0.29
N GLU A 72 18.53 12.48 -0.31
CA GLU A 72 19.06 13.79 -0.70
C GLU A 72 19.06 13.97 -2.24
N TYR A 73 19.17 12.86 -2.97
CA TYR A 73 19.23 12.82 -4.43
C TYR A 73 18.01 12.10 -5.02
N MET A 74 16.95 12.89 -5.19
CA MET A 74 15.92 12.78 -6.21
C MET A 74 15.31 14.19 -6.28
N SER A 75 15.18 14.80 -7.46
CA SER A 75 14.95 16.26 -7.58
C SER A 75 13.62 16.75 -6.99
N LEU A 76 13.60 17.08 -5.68
CA LEU A 76 12.90 18.19 -5.00
C LEU A 76 13.08 18.08 -3.47
N ALA A 77 13.39 19.19 -2.79
CA ALA A 77 13.83 19.21 -1.39
C ALA A 77 12.70 19.46 -0.35
N TRP A 78 12.98 19.24 0.96
CA TRP A 78 13.00 20.26 2.05
C TRP A 78 13.20 19.64 3.47
N ARG A 79 13.58 20.46 4.47
CA ARG A 79 14.17 20.03 5.77
C ARG A 79 13.21 19.70 6.95
N LYS A 80 13.48 18.56 7.62
CA LYS A 80 13.70 18.31 9.08
C LYS A 80 12.64 18.71 10.18
N ARG A 81 11.92 17.72 10.75
CA ARG A 81 11.91 17.33 12.20
C ARG A 81 11.11 16.01 12.48
N LEU A 82 10.89 15.61 13.75
CA LEU A 82 10.83 14.21 14.27
C LEU A 82 9.77 13.91 15.38
N ARG A 83 9.25 12.65 15.45
CA ARG A 83 8.67 11.83 16.61
C ARG A 83 7.39 12.32 17.37
N VAL A 84 6.35 11.55 17.78
CA VAL A 84 5.73 10.17 17.58
C VAL A 84 4.19 10.18 17.95
N PRO A 85 3.32 9.12 17.86
CA PRO A 85 1.86 9.32 17.67
C PRO A 85 1.02 9.71 18.91
N PRO A 86 -0.03 10.57 18.78
CA PRO A 86 -0.75 11.12 19.94
C PRO A 86 -2.27 10.80 19.99
N GLY A 87 -2.84 11.04 21.17
CA GLY A 87 -4.27 10.88 21.49
C GLY A 87 -5.20 12.03 21.04
N PRO A 88 -6.43 12.09 21.58
CA PRO A 88 -7.45 13.06 21.20
C PRO A 88 -7.11 14.50 21.59
N LYS A 89 -7.61 15.47 20.83
CA LYS A 89 -7.65 16.90 21.16
C LYS A 89 -9.07 17.34 21.47
N GLU A 90 -9.20 18.43 22.22
CA GLU A 90 -10.47 19.10 22.47
C GLU A 90 -11.12 19.54 21.13
N GLY A 91 -12.36 19.11 20.89
CA GLY A 91 -13.09 19.33 19.63
C GLY A 91 -12.88 18.29 18.52
N ASP A 92 -12.04 17.27 18.71
CA ASP A 92 -12.00 16.10 17.81
C ASP A 92 -13.30 15.27 17.92
N GLY A 93 -13.72 14.63 16.83
CA GLY A 93 -14.71 13.54 16.89
C GLY A 93 -14.16 12.27 17.55
N ALA A 94 -15.06 11.39 18.01
CA ALA A 94 -14.68 10.06 18.51
C ALA A 94 -14.18 9.17 17.35
N VAL A 95 -13.22 8.28 17.63
CA VAL A 95 -12.78 7.27 16.66
C VAL A 95 -12.73 5.90 17.30
N GLU A 96 -13.34 4.93 16.62
CA GLU A 96 -13.29 3.51 16.98
C GLU A 96 -12.67 2.72 15.82
N TYR A 97 -11.69 1.86 16.12
CA TYR A 97 -11.03 1.01 15.12
C TYR A 97 -11.34 -0.46 15.44
N ARG A 98 -12.13 -1.12 14.59
CA ARG A 98 -12.59 -2.49 14.78
C ARG A 98 -11.79 -3.44 13.87
N GLN A 99 -10.88 -4.20 14.46
CA GLN A 99 -10.11 -5.27 13.81
C GLN A 99 -10.98 -6.51 13.55
N GLY A 100 -10.59 -7.31 12.56
CA GLY A 100 -11.31 -8.53 12.19
C GLY A 100 -12.74 -8.32 11.67
N LYS A 101 -13.16 -7.10 11.34
CA LYS A 101 -14.51 -6.81 10.84
C LYS A 101 -14.49 -6.67 9.32
N ARG A 102 -14.86 -7.74 8.63
CA ARG A 102 -14.94 -7.78 7.17
C ARG A 102 -16.34 -7.37 6.71
N ALA A 103 -16.45 -6.29 5.92
CA ALA A 103 -17.74 -5.91 5.35
C ALA A 103 -18.28 -7.00 4.41
N VAL A 104 -19.57 -7.31 4.55
CA VAL A 104 -20.31 -8.35 3.80
C VAL A 104 -21.57 -7.83 3.11
N GLY A 105 -21.99 -6.60 3.39
CA GLY A 105 -23.09 -5.95 2.68
C GLY A 105 -23.19 -4.46 2.98
N VAL A 106 -23.93 -3.74 2.15
CA VAL A 106 -24.22 -2.31 2.34
C VAL A 106 -25.63 -1.99 1.86
N SER A 107 -26.32 -1.08 2.54
CA SER A 107 -27.64 -0.58 2.16
C SER A 107 -27.77 0.91 2.47
N TYR A 108 -28.72 1.58 1.81
CA TYR A 108 -28.96 3.01 1.96
C TYR A 108 -30.43 3.30 2.26
N ASN A 109 -30.68 3.95 3.40
CA ASN A 109 -31.98 4.55 3.72
C ASN A 109 -31.98 6.01 3.26
N ARG A 110 -32.64 6.26 2.13
CA ARG A 110 -32.69 7.59 1.48
C ARG A 110 -33.42 8.64 2.30
N GLU A 111 -34.53 8.27 2.96
CA GLU A 111 -35.34 9.17 3.77
C GLU A 111 -34.56 9.71 4.98
N LYS A 112 -33.77 8.86 5.63
CA LYS A 112 -32.95 9.22 6.79
C LYS A 112 -31.58 9.77 6.39
N GLY A 113 -31.16 9.59 5.14
CA GLY A 113 -29.80 9.92 4.70
C GLY A 113 -28.72 9.07 5.38
N ILE A 114 -29.02 7.80 5.68
CA ILE A 114 -28.13 6.91 6.44
C ILE A 114 -27.75 5.70 5.59
N VAL A 115 -26.45 5.41 5.54
CA VAL A 115 -25.90 4.20 4.93
C VAL A 115 -25.53 3.22 6.04
N THR A 116 -25.91 1.95 5.87
CA THR A 116 -25.63 0.87 6.81
C THR A 116 -24.66 -0.12 6.16
N VAL A 117 -23.55 -0.41 6.84
CA VAL A 117 -22.58 -1.45 6.46
C VAL A 117 -22.79 -2.66 7.36
N LYS A 118 -23.07 -3.82 6.76
CA LYS A 118 -23.05 -5.12 7.43
C LYS A 118 -21.63 -5.68 7.41
N TYR A 119 -21.19 -6.26 8.51
CA TYR A 119 -19.89 -6.92 8.62
C TYR A 119 -20.01 -8.26 9.34
N VAL A 120 -19.05 -9.14 9.07
CA VAL A 120 -18.82 -10.36 9.84
C VAL A 120 -17.52 -10.22 10.62
N ASP A 121 -17.52 -10.68 11.87
CA ASP A 121 -16.28 -10.90 12.62
C ASP A 121 -15.58 -12.15 12.05
N VAL A 122 -14.33 -12.01 11.59
CA VAL A 122 -13.60 -13.11 10.96
C VAL A 122 -13.06 -14.15 11.95
N ILE A 123 -13.15 -13.89 13.26
CA ILE A 123 -12.75 -14.80 14.34
C ILE A 123 -13.98 -15.54 14.88
N THR A 124 -15.05 -14.83 15.25
CA THR A 124 -16.25 -15.44 15.85
C THR A 124 -17.28 -15.92 14.83
N GLY A 125 -17.25 -15.37 13.60
CA GLY A 125 -18.26 -15.62 12.56
C GLY A 125 -19.56 -14.85 12.78
N GLU A 126 -19.66 -14.01 13.82
CA GLU A 126 -20.87 -13.24 14.12
C GLU A 126 -21.09 -12.12 13.10
N GLU A 127 -22.33 -11.98 12.64
CA GLU A 127 -22.77 -10.87 11.79
C GLU A 127 -23.34 -9.72 12.62
N ASP A 128 -22.98 -8.49 12.25
CA ASP A 128 -23.46 -7.26 12.89
C ASP A 128 -23.46 -6.12 11.84
N SER A 129 -23.92 -4.93 12.22
CA SER A 129 -23.97 -3.77 11.31
C SER A 129 -23.70 -2.45 12.01
N VAL A 130 -23.19 -1.49 11.24
CA VAL A 130 -22.94 -0.11 11.68
C VAL A 130 -23.54 0.86 10.67
N SER A 131 -24.10 1.96 11.17
CA SER A 131 -24.81 2.95 10.34
C SER A 131 -24.23 4.35 10.53
N ALA A 132 -24.12 5.12 9.45
CA ALA A 132 -23.56 6.47 9.46
C ALA A 132 -24.16 7.36 8.37
N GLU A 133 -23.97 8.67 8.49
CA GLU A 133 -24.36 9.66 7.47
C GLU A 133 -23.52 9.55 6.18
N SER A 134 -22.31 8.97 6.28
CA SER A 134 -21.38 8.75 5.17
C SER A 134 -20.57 7.44 5.35
N VAL A 135 -20.18 6.81 4.24
CA VAL A 135 -19.32 5.64 4.17
C VAL A 135 -18.16 5.91 3.20
N ILE A 136 -16.93 5.67 3.65
CA ILE A 136 -15.72 5.72 2.82
C ILE A 136 -15.23 4.30 2.56
N VAL A 137 -15.14 3.91 1.29
CA VAL A 137 -14.66 2.59 0.86
C VAL A 137 -13.19 2.69 0.48
N ALA A 138 -12.32 2.09 1.29
CA ALA A 138 -10.85 2.16 1.19
C ALA A 138 -10.21 0.76 1.34
N ASP A 139 -10.94 -0.29 0.95
CA ASP A 139 -10.60 -1.72 1.11
C ASP A 139 -9.68 -2.28 0.02
N GLY A 140 -9.08 -1.40 -0.79
CA GLY A 140 -7.99 -1.67 -1.71
C GLY A 140 -8.37 -2.40 -3.00
N VAL A 141 -7.35 -2.89 -3.71
CA VAL A 141 -7.46 -3.45 -5.08
C VAL A 141 -8.47 -4.60 -5.21
N HIS A 142 -8.85 -5.26 -4.12
CA HIS A 142 -9.81 -6.37 -4.10
C HIS A 142 -11.21 -5.98 -3.64
N THR A 143 -11.50 -4.68 -3.53
CA THR A 143 -12.71 -4.06 -2.94
C THR A 143 -13.97 -4.93 -2.99
N SER A 144 -14.53 -5.19 -1.82
CA SER A 144 -15.70 -6.05 -1.63
C SER A 144 -16.98 -5.25 -1.84
N ILE A 145 -17.03 -4.02 -1.35
CA ILE A 145 -18.20 -3.13 -1.48
C ILE A 145 -18.51 -2.84 -2.95
N ALA A 146 -17.50 -2.56 -3.78
CA ALA A 146 -17.74 -2.32 -5.21
C ALA A 146 -18.38 -3.53 -5.91
N LYS A 147 -17.96 -4.76 -5.55
CA LYS A 147 -18.57 -6.00 -6.07
C LYS A 147 -20.01 -6.20 -5.57
N MET A 148 -20.28 -5.91 -4.30
CA MET A 148 -21.63 -6.02 -3.71
C MET A 148 -22.62 -5.05 -4.37
N LEU A 149 -22.15 -3.85 -4.70
CA LEU A 149 -22.91 -2.84 -5.45
C LEU A 149 -22.95 -3.10 -6.97
N GLN A 150 -22.33 -4.20 -7.44
CA GLN A 150 -22.19 -4.54 -8.86
C GLN A 150 -21.56 -3.41 -9.71
N ILE A 151 -20.72 -2.57 -9.09
CA ILE A 151 -20.00 -1.50 -9.77
C ILE A 151 -18.97 -2.15 -10.71
N PRO A 152 -18.96 -1.82 -12.02
CA PRO A 152 -17.98 -2.34 -12.95
C PRO A 152 -16.54 -1.99 -12.54
N ILE A 153 -15.68 -3.02 -12.46
CA ILE A 153 -14.26 -2.88 -12.12
C ILE A 153 -13.43 -3.36 -13.30
N ARG A 154 -12.71 -2.45 -13.97
CA ARG A 154 -11.67 -2.85 -14.93
C ARG A 154 -10.46 -3.38 -14.16
N LYS A 155 -9.85 -4.46 -14.64
CA LYS A 155 -8.66 -5.09 -14.03
C LYS A 155 -7.76 -5.67 -15.11
N ASP A 156 -6.62 -5.02 -15.32
CA ASP A 156 -5.74 -5.35 -16.43
C ASP A 156 -4.36 -5.73 -15.89
N TYR A 157 -3.87 -6.91 -16.26
CA TYR A 157 -2.47 -7.26 -16.04
C TYR A 157 -1.61 -6.47 -17.03
N ALA A 158 -0.59 -5.77 -16.54
CA ALA A 158 0.16 -4.81 -17.33
C ALA A 158 1.20 -5.46 -18.29
N GLY A 159 1.25 -6.79 -18.37
CA GLY A 159 2.20 -7.55 -19.20
C GLY A 159 3.58 -7.79 -18.56
N TYR A 160 3.78 -7.37 -17.31
CA TYR A 160 5.05 -7.52 -16.59
C TYR A 160 4.86 -7.72 -15.08
N ILE A 161 5.88 -8.30 -14.47
CA ILE A 161 5.95 -8.62 -13.04
C ILE A 161 6.94 -7.70 -12.34
N ALA A 162 6.86 -7.68 -11.01
CA ALA A 162 7.83 -7.07 -10.14
C ALA A 162 8.42 -8.16 -9.22
N TRP A 163 9.67 -8.56 -9.47
CA TRP A 163 10.48 -9.24 -8.45
C TRP A 163 10.83 -8.20 -7.38
N ARG A 164 10.89 -8.62 -6.12
CA ARG A 164 11.10 -7.73 -4.97
C ARG A 164 11.98 -8.39 -3.93
N GLY A 165 12.76 -7.59 -3.22
CA GLY A 165 13.63 -8.07 -2.15
C GLY A 165 14.19 -6.96 -1.27
N THR A 166 14.55 -7.34 -0.05
CA THR A 166 15.26 -6.50 0.92
C THR A 166 16.54 -7.18 1.38
N VAL A 167 17.57 -6.37 1.65
CA VAL A 167 18.84 -6.83 2.24
C VAL A 167 19.18 -5.95 3.44
N PRO A 168 19.49 -6.54 4.62
CA PRO A 168 20.07 -5.79 5.74
C PRO A 168 21.33 -5.05 5.30
N GLU A 169 21.38 -3.75 5.59
CA GLU A 169 22.54 -2.89 5.27
C GLU A 169 23.85 -3.45 5.81
N SER A 170 23.81 -4.10 6.98
CA SER A 170 24.95 -4.78 7.62
C SER A 170 25.51 -5.99 6.88
N ARG A 171 24.88 -6.44 5.79
CA ARG A 171 25.41 -7.52 4.91
C ARG A 171 26.09 -6.99 3.65
N LEU A 172 25.89 -5.71 3.32
CA LEU A 172 26.41 -5.11 2.09
C LEU A 172 27.84 -4.59 2.29
N SER A 173 28.64 -4.64 1.23
CA SER A 173 29.92 -3.94 1.16
C SER A 173 29.75 -2.44 1.39
N ARG A 174 30.78 -1.79 1.94
CA ARG A 174 30.78 -0.34 2.18
C ARG A 174 30.54 0.42 0.87
N GLU A 175 31.17 -0.04 -0.20
CA GLU A 175 31.09 0.52 -1.55
C GLU A 175 29.64 0.48 -2.08
N THR A 176 28.90 -0.62 -1.82
CA THR A 176 27.47 -0.72 -2.13
C THR A 176 26.59 0.16 -1.25
N ILE A 177 26.89 0.26 0.05
CA ILE A 177 26.18 1.16 0.97
C ILE A 177 26.36 2.62 0.54
N GLU A 178 27.58 3.04 0.18
CA GLU A 178 27.90 4.38 -0.33
C GLU A 178 27.20 4.65 -1.67
N TYR A 179 27.16 3.67 -2.58
CA TYR A 179 26.52 3.81 -3.89
C TYR A 179 25.01 4.11 -3.80
N PHE A 180 24.28 3.40 -2.93
CA PHE A 180 22.83 3.54 -2.76
C PHE A 180 22.41 4.55 -1.68
N SER A 181 23.33 5.02 -0.82
CA SER A 181 22.97 5.96 0.25
C SER A 181 22.43 7.28 -0.29
N ASN A 182 21.39 7.77 0.39
CA ASN A 182 20.70 9.04 0.13
C ASN A 182 20.11 9.19 -1.30
N ARG A 183 19.88 8.08 -2.01
CA ARG A 183 19.43 8.06 -3.42
C ARG A 183 18.18 7.20 -3.61
N LEU A 184 17.31 7.59 -4.55
CA LEU A 184 16.47 6.65 -5.27
C LEU A 184 17.18 6.30 -6.57
N ASN A 185 17.64 5.05 -6.72
CA ASN A 185 18.36 4.61 -7.91
C ASN A 185 17.41 3.95 -8.91
N PHE A 186 17.54 4.31 -10.19
CA PHE A 186 17.02 3.55 -11.32
C PHE A 186 18.20 2.92 -12.07
N THR A 187 18.26 1.59 -12.14
CA THR A 187 19.23 0.88 -12.98
C THR A 187 18.50 0.28 -14.17
N LEU A 188 18.75 0.83 -15.36
CA LEU A 188 18.15 0.39 -16.62
C LEU A 188 19.02 -0.68 -17.27
N LEU A 189 18.44 -1.84 -17.58
CA LEU A 189 19.07 -2.92 -18.35
C LEU A 189 18.35 -3.09 -19.69
N LYS A 190 18.80 -4.03 -20.53
CA LYS A 190 18.18 -4.29 -21.85
C LYS A 190 16.77 -4.88 -21.69
N GLY A 191 15.74 -4.04 -21.79
CA GLY A 191 14.33 -4.42 -21.75
C GLY A 191 13.75 -4.65 -20.34
N THR A 192 14.47 -4.27 -19.28
CA THR A 192 14.07 -4.46 -17.88
C THR A 192 14.80 -3.47 -16.98
N TYR A 193 14.28 -3.17 -15.79
CA TYR A 193 14.94 -2.21 -14.89
C TYR A 193 14.63 -2.43 -13.42
N PHE A 194 15.50 -1.87 -12.58
CA PHE A 194 15.41 -1.88 -11.13
C PHE A 194 15.14 -0.48 -10.58
N ILE A 195 14.39 -0.43 -9.48
CA ILE A 195 14.33 0.71 -8.55
C ILE A 195 14.95 0.23 -7.23
N SER A 196 15.90 0.97 -6.65
CA SER A 196 16.58 0.59 -5.39
C SER A 196 16.76 1.78 -4.45
N TYR A 197 16.51 1.60 -3.15
CA TYR A 197 16.62 2.63 -2.12
C TYR A 197 16.64 2.06 -0.69
N PHE A 198 17.24 2.77 0.25
CA PHE A 198 17.19 2.40 1.66
C PHE A 198 15.84 2.72 2.30
N ILE A 199 15.32 1.79 3.11
CA ILE A 199 14.09 1.91 3.89
C ILE A 199 14.34 1.60 5.38
N PRO A 200 13.44 2.01 6.29
CA PRO A 200 13.46 1.53 7.66
C PRO A 200 13.19 0.02 7.73
N THR A 201 13.66 -0.63 8.80
CA THR A 201 13.17 -1.97 9.19
C THR A 201 11.72 -1.91 9.67
N GLU A 202 11.06 -3.07 9.81
CA GLU A 202 9.77 -3.19 10.52
C GLU A 202 9.78 -2.52 11.91
N THR A 203 10.90 -2.59 12.63
CA THR A 203 11.11 -1.92 13.94
C THR A 203 11.43 -0.42 13.85
N GLY A 204 11.33 0.19 12.66
CA GLY A 204 11.51 1.62 12.44
C GLY A 204 12.96 2.12 12.53
N ARG A 205 13.96 1.24 12.37
CA ARG A 205 15.39 1.64 12.43
C ARG A 205 15.78 2.41 11.18
N ILE A 206 16.29 3.62 11.36
CA ILE A 206 16.70 4.53 10.26
C ILE A 206 18.19 4.87 10.28
N GLU A 207 18.92 4.45 11.32
CA GLU A 207 20.35 4.72 11.44
C GLU A 207 21.17 3.92 10.40
N PRO A 208 22.22 4.49 9.79
CA PRO A 208 23.17 3.74 8.97
C PRO A 208 23.72 2.49 9.66
N GLY A 209 23.96 1.46 8.87
CA GLY A 209 24.25 0.08 9.31
C GLY A 209 23.05 -0.71 9.83
N LYS A 210 21.85 -0.12 9.90
CA LYS A 210 20.64 -0.75 10.47
C LYS A 210 19.39 -0.64 9.59
N ARG A 211 19.53 -0.10 8.37
CA ARG A 211 18.45 0.01 7.38
C ARG A 211 18.34 -1.28 6.57
N LEU A 212 17.36 -1.33 5.69
CA LEU A 212 17.29 -2.33 4.62
C LEU A 212 17.48 -1.63 3.27
N LEU A 213 18.29 -2.21 2.39
CA LEU A 213 18.25 -1.86 0.97
C LEU A 213 17.09 -2.60 0.33
N ASN A 214 16.05 -1.88 -0.07
CA ASN A 214 14.92 -2.40 -0.83
C ASN A 214 15.21 -2.28 -2.33
N TRP A 215 14.83 -3.29 -3.09
CA TRP A 215 14.83 -3.24 -4.55
C TRP A 215 13.56 -3.84 -5.17
N VAL A 216 13.17 -3.30 -6.32
CA VAL A 216 12.05 -3.75 -7.14
C VAL A 216 12.53 -3.88 -8.58
N TRP A 217 12.36 -5.04 -9.19
CA TRP A 217 12.81 -5.35 -10.54
C TRP A 217 11.62 -5.65 -11.45
N TYR A 218 11.38 -4.74 -12.40
CA TYR A 218 10.29 -4.85 -13.36
C TYR A 218 10.70 -5.66 -14.59
N PHE A 219 10.11 -6.84 -14.75
CA PHE A 219 10.49 -7.82 -15.75
C PHE A 219 9.28 -8.24 -16.61
N VAL A 220 9.40 -8.12 -17.93
CA VAL A 220 8.30 -8.39 -18.88
C VAL A 220 8.07 -9.90 -18.97
N VAL A 221 6.84 -10.33 -18.69
CA VAL A 221 6.41 -11.73 -18.75
C VAL A 221 4.98 -11.75 -19.29
N PRO A 222 4.76 -12.12 -20.56
CA PRO A 222 3.44 -12.07 -21.18
C PRO A 222 2.39 -12.91 -20.47
N GLU A 223 1.12 -12.48 -20.54
CA GLU A 223 0.00 -13.25 -20.02
C GLU A 223 -0.14 -14.60 -20.72
N GLY A 224 -0.48 -15.65 -19.97
CA GLY A 224 -0.59 -17.01 -20.49
C GLY A 224 0.73 -17.68 -20.90
N SER A 225 1.87 -17.00 -20.78
CA SER A 225 3.17 -17.60 -21.11
C SER A 225 3.56 -18.74 -20.13
N PRO A 226 4.32 -19.75 -20.60
CA PRO A 226 4.89 -20.79 -19.72
C PRO A 226 5.76 -20.20 -18.60
N GLU A 227 6.58 -19.19 -18.92
CA GLU A 227 7.43 -18.47 -17.96
C GLU A 227 6.59 -17.83 -16.83
N LEU A 228 5.42 -17.24 -17.14
CA LEU A 228 4.50 -16.74 -16.11
C LEU A 228 4.00 -17.87 -15.22
N THR A 229 3.62 -19.00 -15.80
CA THR A 229 3.06 -20.15 -15.07
C THR A 229 4.12 -20.76 -14.15
N GLU A 230 5.35 -20.91 -14.61
CA GLU A 230 6.47 -21.42 -13.82
C GLU A 230 6.84 -20.50 -12.66
N ILE A 231 6.97 -19.19 -12.91
CA ILE A 231 7.29 -18.17 -11.90
C ILE A 231 6.19 -18.08 -10.83
N PHE A 232 4.91 -18.16 -11.22
CA PHE A 232 3.78 -18.06 -10.30
C PHE A 232 3.35 -19.39 -9.66
N THR A 233 4.03 -20.49 -9.96
CA THR A 233 3.80 -21.78 -9.27
C THR A 233 4.88 -21.99 -8.21
N ASP A 234 4.46 -22.07 -6.94
CA ASP A 234 5.37 -22.18 -5.81
C ASP A 234 6.08 -23.53 -5.68
N VAL A 235 7.01 -23.62 -4.70
CA VAL A 235 7.74 -24.84 -4.32
C VAL A 235 6.84 -26.06 -4.01
N ASN A 236 5.56 -25.85 -3.67
CA ASN A 236 4.60 -26.92 -3.38
C ASN A 236 3.71 -27.26 -4.60
N GLY A 237 3.97 -26.66 -5.77
CA GLY A 237 3.17 -26.85 -6.98
C GLY A 237 1.87 -26.02 -7.03
N LYS A 238 1.63 -25.11 -6.07
CA LYS A 238 0.45 -24.25 -6.08
C LYS A 238 0.67 -23.03 -6.95
N PHE A 239 -0.22 -22.81 -7.91
CA PHE A 239 -0.27 -21.58 -8.69
C PHE A 239 -0.88 -20.42 -7.87
N HIS A 240 -0.23 -19.26 -7.91
CA HIS A 240 -0.67 -18.02 -7.28
C HIS A 240 -1.12 -17.02 -8.35
N PRO A 241 -2.37 -16.54 -8.34
CA PRO A 241 -2.89 -15.71 -9.43
C PRO A 241 -2.27 -14.31 -9.52
N SER A 242 -1.66 -13.81 -8.43
CA SER A 242 -1.18 -12.42 -8.31
C SER A 242 0.20 -12.27 -7.65
N THR A 243 0.49 -12.96 -6.55
CA THR A 243 1.75 -12.85 -5.80
C THR A 243 2.19 -14.20 -5.27
N VAL A 244 3.44 -14.61 -5.53
CA VAL A 244 4.08 -15.70 -4.77
C VAL A 244 4.86 -15.04 -3.63
N PRO A 245 4.55 -15.35 -2.36
CA PRO A 245 5.14 -14.67 -1.21
C PRO A 245 6.56 -15.17 -0.90
N HIS A 246 7.22 -14.52 0.05
CA HIS A 246 8.53 -14.90 0.58
C HIS A 246 8.60 -16.39 0.96
N GLY A 247 9.73 -17.03 0.67
CA GLY A 247 9.96 -18.44 0.98
C GLY A 247 9.24 -19.45 0.08
N LEU A 248 8.34 -19.00 -0.81
CA LEU A 248 7.61 -19.87 -1.75
C LEU A 248 8.13 -19.81 -3.20
N ILE A 249 9.06 -18.90 -3.51
CA ILE A 249 9.76 -18.88 -4.81
C ILE A 249 10.59 -20.16 -4.98
N LYS A 250 10.45 -20.82 -6.14
CA LYS A 250 11.28 -21.98 -6.51
C LYS A 250 12.76 -21.59 -6.64
N PRO A 251 13.70 -22.23 -5.90
CA PRO A 251 15.12 -21.86 -5.92
C PRO A 251 15.77 -21.94 -7.30
N ASN A 252 15.41 -22.93 -8.13
CA ASN A 252 15.94 -23.08 -9.48
C ASN A 252 15.45 -21.97 -10.44
N ILE A 253 14.19 -21.52 -10.30
CA ILE A 253 13.64 -20.40 -11.09
C ILE A 253 14.38 -19.11 -10.73
N TRP A 254 14.59 -18.84 -9.43
CA TRP A 254 15.34 -17.66 -9.00
C TRP A 254 16.81 -17.73 -9.43
N ALA A 255 17.49 -18.87 -9.27
CA ALA A 255 18.87 -19.05 -9.69
C ALA A 255 19.05 -18.83 -11.21
N ALA A 256 18.15 -19.35 -12.04
CA ALA A 256 18.15 -19.13 -13.48
C ALA A 256 17.94 -17.64 -13.83
N GLN A 257 17.01 -16.97 -13.16
CA GLN A 257 16.75 -15.54 -13.35
C GLN A 257 17.96 -14.67 -12.97
N ILE A 258 18.71 -15.03 -11.92
CA ILE A 258 19.97 -14.38 -11.55
C ILE A 258 21.05 -14.63 -12.59
N ALA A 259 21.28 -15.89 -12.98
CA ALA A 259 22.30 -16.24 -13.97
C ALA A 259 22.09 -15.51 -15.32
N ARG A 260 20.82 -15.30 -15.72
CA ARG A 260 20.44 -14.58 -16.95
C ARG A 260 20.79 -13.09 -16.96
N TYR A 261 20.87 -12.44 -15.79
CA TYR A 261 20.96 -10.98 -15.69
C TYR A 261 22.13 -10.43 -14.88
N LYS A 262 22.78 -11.23 -14.02
CA LYS A 262 23.83 -10.77 -13.09
C LYS A 262 24.96 -10.03 -13.81
N ASP A 263 25.43 -10.54 -14.94
CA ASP A 263 26.55 -9.95 -15.69
C ASP A 263 26.17 -8.66 -16.45
N GLN A 264 24.87 -8.33 -16.51
CA GLN A 264 24.36 -7.05 -17.02
C GLN A 264 24.20 -6.01 -15.89
N MET A 265 24.22 -6.42 -14.63
CA MET A 265 24.05 -5.53 -13.48
C MET A 265 25.37 -4.83 -13.12
N ILE A 266 25.28 -3.60 -12.62
CA ILE A 266 26.39 -2.97 -11.90
C ILE A 266 26.71 -3.79 -10.63
N ALA A 267 27.99 -3.82 -10.23
CA ALA A 267 28.43 -4.64 -9.10
C ALA A 267 27.63 -4.41 -7.79
N PRO A 268 27.26 -3.16 -7.39
CA PRO A 268 26.44 -2.94 -6.19
C PRO A 268 25.04 -3.56 -6.26
N LEU A 269 24.43 -3.55 -7.44
CA LEU A 269 23.11 -4.15 -7.66
C LEU A 269 23.23 -5.68 -7.71
N ALA A 270 24.24 -6.21 -8.41
CA ALA A 270 24.52 -7.65 -8.44
C ALA A 270 24.73 -8.22 -7.03
N GLU A 271 25.45 -7.48 -6.17
CA GLU A 271 25.61 -7.83 -4.75
C GLU A 271 24.25 -7.86 -4.04
N ALA A 272 23.51 -6.75 -4.04
CA ALA A 272 22.23 -6.65 -3.33
C ALA A 272 21.22 -7.73 -3.75
N VAL A 273 21.05 -7.94 -5.05
CA VAL A 273 20.10 -8.94 -5.57
C VAL A 273 20.57 -10.36 -5.24
N THR A 274 21.88 -10.66 -5.32
CA THR A 274 22.42 -11.99 -4.93
C THR A 274 22.33 -12.25 -3.42
N GLN A 275 22.52 -11.22 -2.59
CA GLN A 275 22.46 -11.32 -1.12
C GLN A 275 21.03 -11.32 -0.54
N THR A 276 20.00 -11.19 -1.38
CA THR A 276 18.60 -11.19 -0.93
C THR A 276 18.19 -12.58 -0.44
N PRO A 277 17.84 -12.75 0.85
CA PRO A 277 17.60 -14.08 1.41
C PRO A 277 16.25 -14.68 0.99
N LEU A 278 15.24 -13.83 0.82
CA LEU A 278 13.85 -14.22 0.54
C LEU A 278 13.25 -13.24 -0.48
N PRO A 279 13.56 -13.39 -1.78
CA PRO A 279 12.85 -12.64 -2.81
C PRO A 279 11.38 -13.08 -2.88
N PHE A 280 10.53 -12.24 -3.46
CA PHE A 280 9.14 -12.56 -3.78
C PHE A 280 8.74 -11.90 -5.11
N VAL A 281 7.57 -12.24 -5.66
CA VAL A 281 7.14 -11.74 -6.98
C VAL A 281 5.67 -11.42 -7.01
N THR A 282 5.33 -10.28 -7.60
CA THR A 282 3.95 -9.79 -7.77
C THR A 282 3.70 -9.41 -9.23
N LYS A 283 2.59 -9.85 -9.81
CA LYS A 283 2.10 -9.33 -11.10
C LYS A 283 1.78 -7.85 -10.97
N VAL A 284 2.26 -7.02 -11.89
CA VAL A 284 1.84 -5.62 -11.92
C VAL A 284 0.52 -5.55 -12.69
N ALA A 285 -0.51 -5.10 -12.01
CA ALA A 285 -1.84 -4.90 -12.57
C ALA A 285 -2.31 -3.49 -12.21
N GLU A 286 -3.26 -2.99 -12.99
CA GLU A 286 -4.03 -1.79 -12.67
C GLU A 286 -5.50 -2.15 -12.54
N SER A 287 -6.24 -1.36 -11.77
CA SER A 287 -7.69 -1.51 -11.66
C SER A 287 -8.36 -0.16 -11.50
N GLU A 288 -9.58 -0.03 -12.03
CA GLU A 288 -10.32 1.23 -12.02
C GLU A 288 -11.83 0.96 -11.94
N ILE A 289 -12.55 1.79 -11.17
CA ILE A 289 -14.01 1.91 -11.26
C ILE A 289 -14.37 3.29 -11.81
N GLN A 290 -15.42 3.37 -12.62
CA GLN A 290 -15.77 4.61 -13.32
C GLN A 290 -16.45 5.67 -12.43
N GLN A 291 -17.05 5.25 -11.31
CA GLN A 291 -17.84 6.14 -10.44
C GLN A 291 -17.38 6.00 -8.99
N ALA A 292 -16.84 7.10 -8.44
CA ALA A 292 -16.38 7.16 -7.05
C ALA A 292 -17.54 7.29 -6.05
N SER A 293 -18.60 8.02 -6.39
CA SER A 293 -19.67 8.43 -5.45
C SER A 293 -21.01 7.77 -5.75
N HIS A 294 -21.62 7.21 -4.72
CA HIS A 294 -22.87 6.45 -4.74
C HIS A 294 -23.79 6.91 -3.59
N PHE A 295 -25.06 6.49 -3.61
CA PHE A 295 -26.05 6.78 -2.56
C PHE A 295 -26.19 8.27 -2.21
N ASP A 296 -26.51 9.11 -3.20
CA ASP A 296 -26.59 10.58 -3.06
C ASP A 296 -25.31 11.17 -2.40
N ASN A 297 -24.13 10.74 -2.89
CA ASN A 297 -22.78 11.05 -2.37
C ASN A 297 -22.46 10.56 -0.93
N ARG A 298 -23.32 9.75 -0.32
CA ARG A 298 -23.09 9.20 1.03
C ARG A 298 -22.19 7.98 1.05
N LEU A 299 -21.86 7.38 -0.10
CA LEU A 299 -20.82 6.36 -0.21
C LEU A 299 -19.76 6.79 -1.22
N VAL A 300 -18.50 6.88 -0.80
CA VAL A 300 -17.39 7.36 -1.63
C VAL A 300 -16.25 6.34 -1.62
N VAL A 301 -15.83 5.87 -2.79
CA VAL A 301 -14.72 4.93 -2.96
C VAL A 301 -13.42 5.69 -3.21
N VAL A 302 -12.33 5.28 -2.54
CA VAL A 302 -11.05 6.02 -2.53
C VAL A 302 -9.81 5.12 -2.54
N GLY A 303 -8.71 5.67 -3.04
CA GLY A 303 -7.40 5.01 -3.11
C GLY A 303 -7.43 3.83 -4.08
N ASP A 304 -6.71 2.75 -3.75
CA ASP A 304 -6.62 1.53 -4.55
C ASP A 304 -7.98 0.82 -4.77
N ALA A 305 -9.01 1.11 -3.96
CA ALA A 305 -10.38 0.63 -4.19
C ALA A 305 -11.06 1.36 -5.36
N PHE A 306 -10.67 2.61 -5.62
CA PHE A 306 -11.17 3.43 -6.72
C PHE A 306 -10.30 3.28 -7.98
N THR A 307 -8.99 3.47 -7.84
CA THR A 307 -8.01 3.24 -8.91
C THR A 307 -6.69 2.77 -8.33
N ALA A 308 -6.23 1.59 -8.73
CA ALA A 308 -4.93 1.04 -8.37
C ALA A 308 -3.91 1.35 -9.48
N LEU A 309 -2.90 2.15 -9.16
CA LEU A 309 -1.90 2.61 -10.13
C LEU A 309 -0.71 1.64 -10.24
N ARG A 310 -0.14 1.52 -11.44
CA ARG A 310 1.15 0.85 -11.68
C ARG A 310 2.24 1.47 -10.79
N SER A 311 3.02 0.64 -10.11
CA SER A 311 3.91 1.10 -9.02
C SER A 311 5.15 1.92 -9.45
N HIS A 312 5.35 2.16 -10.75
CA HIS A 312 6.55 2.82 -11.31
C HIS A 312 6.87 4.19 -10.72
N MET A 313 5.86 5.00 -10.42
CA MET A 313 6.03 6.33 -9.82
C MET A 313 5.90 6.35 -8.28
N GLY A 314 5.50 5.24 -7.65
CA GLY A 314 5.24 5.18 -6.20
C GLY A 314 4.06 6.04 -5.72
N MET A 315 3.12 6.40 -6.59
CA MET A 315 2.14 7.47 -6.34
C MET A 315 0.83 7.05 -5.64
N ALA A 316 0.64 5.78 -5.26
CA ALA A 316 -0.60 5.31 -4.64
C ALA A 316 -0.92 6.02 -3.30
N SER A 317 0.11 6.28 -2.48
CA SER A 317 -0.01 7.07 -1.25
C SER A 317 -0.41 8.53 -1.52
N GLU A 318 0.21 9.15 -2.53
CA GLU A 318 -0.06 10.52 -2.97
C GLU A 318 -1.47 10.68 -3.54
N GLN A 319 -1.94 9.70 -4.30
CA GLN A 319 -3.32 9.62 -4.80
C GLN A 319 -4.31 9.50 -3.64
N ALA A 320 -4.07 8.59 -2.68
CA ALA A 320 -4.89 8.46 -1.48
C ALA A 320 -4.98 9.78 -0.69
N ALA A 321 -3.87 10.52 -0.57
CA ALA A 321 -3.87 11.83 0.05
C ALA A 321 -4.60 12.91 -0.77
N ARG A 322 -4.54 12.87 -2.10
CA ARG A 322 -5.31 13.79 -2.96
C ARG A 322 -6.81 13.59 -2.84
N HIS A 323 -7.29 12.35 -2.70
CA HIS A 323 -8.71 12.10 -2.44
C HIS A 323 -9.18 12.79 -1.14
N CYS A 324 -8.39 12.71 -0.06
CA CYS A 324 -8.68 13.43 1.19
C CYS A 324 -8.79 14.95 0.95
N TRP A 325 -7.85 15.53 0.20
CA TRP A 325 -7.87 16.95 -0.18
C TRP A 325 -9.04 17.37 -1.08
N GLN A 326 -9.77 16.41 -1.66
CA GLN A 326 -10.89 16.65 -2.58
C GLN A 326 -12.25 16.25 -1.97
N MET A 327 -12.29 15.76 -0.72
CA MET A 327 -13.54 15.40 -0.01
C MET A 327 -14.48 16.58 0.24
N ASP A 328 -14.04 17.82 0.04
CA ASP A 328 -14.88 19.03 0.07
C ASP A 328 -15.67 19.25 -1.23
N ARG A 329 -15.42 18.44 -2.27
CA ARG A 329 -16.07 18.49 -3.60
C ARG A 329 -17.10 17.39 -3.81
N VAL A 330 -17.39 16.59 -2.77
CA VAL A 330 -18.27 15.41 -2.81
C VAL A 330 -19.44 15.60 -1.85
#